data_AF-A0A2H0DCQ6-F1
#
_entry.id   AF-A0A2H0DCQ6-F1
#
_cell.length_a   1.000
_cell.length_b   1.000
_cell.length_c   1.000
_cell.angle_alpha   90.00
_cell.angle_beta   90.00
_cell.angle_gamma   90.00
#
_symmetry.space_group_name_H-M   'P 1'
#
loop_
_entity.id
_entity.type
_entity.pdbx_description
1 polymer ?
#
loop_
_entity_poly.entity_id
_entity_poly.type
_entity_poly.pdbx_seq_one_letter_code
_entity_poly.pdbx_strand_id
1 'polypeptide(L)'
;MAKIAKKLKISQPFNGSSWFDFLAITALFLALSLCFWVDGANQDLTGYLSDGGVGDILFLSLLLISGWFAHKKDVKKSMIIFWRVVLSSLLILLGLRVLGLFPMFYLGDIMGEVVARIFYFTFYLLFVILLELHPEESGEALAQHRIWGYWLGGPLLVCGLFGYLVVLPAYYAPEYYESWQPSMLFFVVLDTYIIWRLGLRIIHTPSSYWKGVYFWLLQSFVIWFGNDLTETLYNSQRLSEALMFRLEPTWWLPYFPLTFAINRKYEEFADIPLVKPPKSTPWQQLLLVTAIIPIVHVLGYFFEFLNPLVESQRLSLVIVWLVVLSILAWWQFNQLVMDAGRHQPLPNNAYTVINQQHQAVIKQLDELLPQVSASLKPPDQTRQSKPIEQLERKDTEEPVKEDVKIDTNDEFKQKVNSLLLKKGSEADFDLKAFAKAMALSERQLQRKCVSIFSENPSRIIRGYRLQLAKRKLRNNEVISLICHEVGYTSLSYFGKCFKEDFGMSPRDYQKAFIASKPHNKEEFE
;
A
#
# COMPACT_ATOMS: atom_id res chain seq x y z
N MET A 1 -0.73 15.85 17.41
CA MET A 1 -0.70 14.62 16.59
C MET A 1 -1.17 13.36 17.31
N ALA A 2 -0.53 12.88 18.39
CA ALA A 2 -0.92 11.63 19.07
C ALA A 2 -2.38 11.59 19.59
N LYS A 3 -2.91 12.70 20.13
CA LYS A 3 -4.33 12.81 20.53
C LYS A 3 -5.31 12.70 19.34
N ILE A 4 -4.94 13.26 18.18
CA ILE A 4 -5.75 13.22 16.94
C ILE A 4 -5.74 11.81 16.35
N ALA A 5 -4.56 11.18 16.29
CA ALA A 5 -4.39 9.78 15.85
C ALA A 5 -5.19 8.81 16.72
N LYS A 6 -5.19 9.01 18.05
CA LYS A 6 -6.00 8.22 19.00
C LYS A 6 -7.50 8.40 18.77
N LYS A 7 -7.95 9.63 18.47
CA LYS A 7 -9.36 9.93 18.15
C LYS A 7 -9.80 9.30 16.82
N LEU A 8 -8.88 9.12 15.88
CA LEU A 8 -9.10 8.46 14.58
C LEU A 8 -8.91 6.92 14.61
N LYS A 9 -8.69 6.32 15.79
CA LYS A 9 -8.35 4.89 15.94
C LYS A 9 -7.14 4.43 15.11
N ILE A 10 -6.17 5.32 14.91
CA ILE A 10 -4.89 4.96 14.29
C ILE A 10 -4.05 4.26 15.37
N SER A 11 -3.66 3.00 15.14
CA SER A 11 -2.79 2.24 16.06
C SER A 11 -1.48 3.00 16.31
N GLN A 12 -0.93 2.85 17.53
CA GLN A 12 0.27 3.54 18.04
C GLN A 12 1.35 3.63 16.95
N PRO A 13 1.87 4.84 16.65
CA PRO A 13 2.61 5.06 15.41
C PRO A 13 3.99 4.39 15.36
N PHE A 14 4.61 4.01 16.48
CA PHE A 14 5.96 3.46 16.53
C PHE A 14 6.17 2.51 17.72
N ASN A 15 6.86 1.39 17.50
CA ASN A 15 7.35 0.50 18.56
C ASN A 15 8.86 0.75 18.84
N GLY A 16 9.34 0.45 20.05
CA GLY A 16 10.49 1.09 20.72
C GLY A 16 11.86 1.15 20.00
N SER A 17 12.22 0.20 19.14
CA SER A 17 13.51 0.26 18.41
C SER A 17 13.47 1.15 17.17
N SER A 18 12.35 1.18 16.46
CA SER A 18 12.15 2.05 15.29
C SER A 18 12.04 3.53 15.64
N TRP A 19 11.72 3.86 16.89
CA TRP A 19 11.66 5.24 17.35
C TRP A 19 13.06 5.90 17.40
N PHE A 20 14.11 5.11 17.64
CA PHE A 20 15.49 5.59 17.62
C PHE A 20 16.01 5.85 16.21
N ASP A 21 15.80 4.91 15.26
CA ASP A 21 16.15 5.13 13.85
C ASP A 21 15.38 6.34 13.28
N PHE A 22 14.11 6.48 13.67
CA PHE A 22 13.26 7.62 13.36
C PHE A 22 13.78 8.93 13.95
N LEU A 23 14.17 8.96 15.23
CA LEU A 23 14.74 10.14 15.87
C LEU A 23 16.07 10.54 15.23
N ALA A 24 16.90 9.57 14.85
CA ALA A 24 18.15 9.84 14.18
C ALA A 24 17.91 10.48 12.80
N ILE A 25 16.98 9.94 12.00
CA ILE A 25 16.63 10.50 10.69
C ILE A 25 15.98 11.88 10.85
N THR A 26 14.99 12.03 11.73
CA THR A 26 14.32 13.33 11.93
C THR A 26 15.23 14.38 12.57
N ALA A 27 16.13 14.00 13.48
CA ALA A 27 17.15 14.90 14.02
C ALA A 27 18.18 15.29 12.96
N LEU A 28 18.56 14.38 12.06
CA LEU A 28 19.41 14.69 10.91
C LEU A 28 18.71 15.69 9.97
N PHE A 29 17.43 15.46 9.65
CA PHE A 29 16.63 16.37 8.83
C PHE A 29 16.49 17.76 9.49
N LEU A 30 16.23 17.80 10.80
CA LEU A 30 16.10 19.04 11.56
C LEU A 30 17.43 19.78 11.66
N ALA A 31 18.54 19.07 11.91
CA ALA A 31 19.88 19.66 11.98
C ALA A 31 20.31 20.23 10.62
N LEU A 32 20.06 19.50 9.52
CA LEU A 32 20.32 19.99 8.17
C LEU A 32 19.44 21.21 7.84
N SER A 33 18.15 21.17 8.17
CA SER A 33 17.22 22.31 7.99
C SER A 33 17.70 23.56 8.74
N LEU A 34 18.17 23.41 9.99
CA LEU A 34 18.69 24.52 10.79
C LEU A 34 19.99 25.11 10.20
N CYS A 35 20.88 24.29 9.63
CA CYS A 35 22.09 24.78 8.97
C CYS A 35 21.78 25.71 7.78
N PHE A 36 20.79 25.35 6.95
CA PHE A 36 20.39 26.18 5.82
C PHE A 36 19.53 27.38 6.24
N TRP A 37 18.83 27.31 7.37
CA TRP A 37 18.07 28.45 7.89
C TRP A 37 18.97 29.60 8.38
N VAL A 38 20.13 29.26 8.99
CA VAL A 38 21.08 30.26 9.49
C VAL A 38 21.81 30.99 8.35
N ASP A 39 22.07 30.32 7.23
CA ASP A 39 22.76 30.93 6.08
C ASP A 39 21.85 31.83 5.24
N GLY A 40 20.54 31.57 5.18
CA GLY A 40 19.57 32.45 4.49
C GLY A 40 19.40 33.83 5.12
N ALA A 41 19.89 34.02 6.36
CA ALA A 41 19.87 35.32 7.06
C ALA A 41 21.05 36.23 6.72
N ASN A 42 22.10 35.72 6.07
CA ASN A 42 23.30 36.48 5.67
C ASN A 42 23.36 36.59 4.15
N GLN A 43 23.00 37.76 3.60
CA GLN A 43 22.79 37.99 2.16
C GLN A 43 24.06 37.98 1.27
N ASP A 44 25.26 37.73 1.80
CA ASP A 44 26.48 38.20 1.12
C ASP A 44 27.32 37.15 0.37
N LEU A 45 26.94 35.86 0.26
CA LEU A 45 27.69 34.94 -0.64
C LEU A 45 26.91 33.73 -1.17
N THR A 46 25.63 33.58 -0.81
CA THR A 46 24.89 32.31 -0.93
C THR A 46 23.55 32.44 -1.67
N GLY A 47 23.31 33.47 -2.50
CA GLY A 47 22.09 33.53 -3.32
C GLY A 47 21.83 32.28 -4.18
N TYR A 48 22.89 31.56 -4.56
CA TYR A 48 22.83 30.28 -5.29
C TYR A 48 22.64 29.04 -4.40
N LEU A 49 22.97 29.13 -3.11
CA LEU A 49 22.80 28.05 -2.12
C LEU A 49 21.53 28.24 -1.26
N SER A 50 20.99 29.46 -1.20
CA SER A 50 19.79 29.84 -0.46
C SER A 50 18.49 29.60 -1.21
N ASP A 51 18.51 29.43 -2.54
CA ASP A 51 17.33 29.17 -3.40
C ASP A 51 16.72 27.75 -3.20
N GLY A 52 16.94 27.11 -2.04
CA GLY A 52 16.30 25.85 -1.63
C GLY A 52 16.76 24.59 -2.38
N GLY A 53 17.48 24.70 -3.49
CA GLY A 53 17.84 23.58 -4.36
C GLY A 53 18.69 22.49 -3.69
N VAL A 54 19.72 22.87 -2.94
CA VAL A 54 20.60 21.89 -2.27
C VAL A 54 19.90 21.19 -1.09
N GLY A 55 19.09 21.94 -0.34
CA GLY A 55 18.26 21.39 0.73
C GLY A 55 17.30 20.33 0.20
N ASP A 56 16.56 20.66 -0.86
CA ASP A 56 15.64 19.73 -1.50
C ASP A 56 16.33 18.46 -2.01
N ILE A 57 17.53 18.57 -2.61
CA ILE A 57 18.32 17.42 -3.06
C ILE A 57 18.67 16.51 -1.88
N LEU A 58 19.15 17.09 -0.77
CA LEU A 58 19.50 16.33 0.43
C LEU A 58 18.28 15.64 1.02
N PHE A 59 17.15 16.35 1.16
CA PHE A 59 15.93 15.79 1.71
C PHE A 59 15.34 14.67 0.83
N LEU A 60 15.25 14.90 -0.48
CA LEU A 60 14.76 13.90 -1.42
C LEU A 60 15.68 12.68 -1.48
N SER A 61 17.01 12.86 -1.47
CA SER A 61 17.96 11.75 -1.47
C SER A 61 17.84 10.88 -0.21
N LEU A 62 17.76 11.50 0.97
CA LEU A 62 17.56 10.78 2.24
C LEU A 62 16.24 10.02 2.26
N LEU A 63 15.18 10.63 1.71
CA LEU A 63 13.84 10.05 1.68
C LEU A 63 13.75 8.86 0.70
N LEU A 64 14.43 8.95 -0.44
CA LEU A 64 14.59 7.84 -1.39
C LEU A 64 15.36 6.66 -0.77
N ILE A 65 16.46 6.95 -0.06
CA ILE A 65 17.25 5.93 0.65
C ILE A 65 16.40 5.27 1.73
N SER A 66 15.75 6.07 2.57
CA SER A 66 14.87 5.60 3.65
C SER A 66 13.75 4.71 3.11
N GLY A 67 13.05 5.13 2.05
CA GLY A 67 11.97 4.34 1.49
C GLY A 67 12.43 3.08 0.77
N TRP A 68 13.59 3.10 0.11
CA TRP A 68 14.18 1.88 -0.46
C TRP A 68 14.43 0.81 0.59
N PHE A 69 14.99 1.19 1.75
CA PHE A 69 15.24 0.24 2.83
C PHE A 69 13.95 -0.19 3.56
N ALA A 70 13.03 0.74 3.80
CA ALA A 70 11.77 0.47 4.52
C ALA A 70 10.93 -0.60 3.82
N HIS A 71 10.86 -0.55 2.48
CA HIS A 71 9.93 -1.38 1.70
C HIS A 71 10.57 -2.58 0.99
N LYS A 72 11.87 -2.81 1.16
CA LYS A 72 12.58 -3.95 0.56
C LYS A 72 12.05 -5.32 1.04
N LYS A 73 11.38 -5.35 2.19
CA LYS A 73 10.87 -6.56 2.87
C LYS A 73 9.36 -6.71 2.78
N ASP A 74 8.67 -5.85 2.05
CA ASP A 74 7.22 -5.94 1.90
C ASP A 74 6.83 -7.26 1.23
N VAL A 75 5.86 -7.96 1.81
CA VAL A 75 5.49 -9.32 1.38
C VAL A 75 4.47 -9.29 0.23
N LYS A 76 3.63 -8.25 0.16
CA LYS A 76 2.55 -8.11 -0.83
C LYS A 76 3.04 -7.40 -2.10
N LYS A 77 2.81 -8.02 -3.27
CA LYS A 77 3.18 -7.45 -4.59
C LYS A 77 2.56 -6.07 -4.84
N SER A 78 1.29 -5.86 -4.47
CA SER A 78 0.60 -4.57 -4.63
C SER A 78 1.25 -3.44 -3.82
N MET A 79 1.69 -3.76 -2.59
CA MET A 79 2.41 -2.83 -1.72
C MET A 79 3.79 -2.47 -2.28
N ILE A 80 4.53 -3.46 -2.80
CA ILE A 80 5.81 -3.21 -3.47
C ILE A 80 5.62 -2.27 -4.67
N ILE A 81 4.60 -2.51 -5.50
CA ILE A 81 4.31 -1.65 -6.66
C ILE A 81 3.97 -0.23 -6.20
N PHE A 82 3.11 -0.08 -5.19
CA PHE A 82 2.75 1.21 -4.62
C PHE A 82 3.98 2.03 -4.22
N TRP A 83 4.87 1.46 -3.39
CA TRP A 83 6.05 2.17 -2.91
C TRP A 83 7.07 2.46 -4.00
N ARG A 84 7.20 1.58 -5.00
CA ARG A 84 8.03 1.87 -6.18
C ARG A 84 7.52 3.07 -6.97
N VAL A 85 6.21 3.24 -7.10
CA VAL A 85 5.63 4.41 -7.76
C VAL A 85 5.84 5.69 -6.94
N VAL A 86 5.67 5.64 -5.61
CA VAL A 86 6.03 6.76 -4.71
C VAL A 86 7.49 7.17 -4.95
N LEU A 87 8.42 6.23 -4.81
CA LEU A 87 9.85 6.49 -4.96
C LEU A 87 10.19 7.00 -6.37
N SER A 88 9.54 6.47 -7.41
CA SER A 88 9.74 6.95 -8.78
C SER A 88 9.27 8.40 -8.94
N SER A 89 8.12 8.77 -8.38
CA SER A 89 7.65 10.17 -8.42
C SER A 89 8.62 11.13 -7.74
N LEU A 90 9.21 10.74 -6.61
CA LEU A 90 10.16 11.55 -5.87
C LEU A 90 11.52 11.64 -6.57
N LEU A 91 11.90 10.58 -7.29
CA LEU A 91 13.10 10.59 -8.13
C LEU A 91 12.97 11.59 -9.29
N ILE A 92 11.76 11.77 -9.84
CA ILE A 92 11.48 12.81 -10.83
C ILE A 92 11.71 14.20 -10.23
N LEU A 93 11.20 14.47 -9.03
CA LEU A 93 11.47 15.74 -8.34
C LEU A 93 12.96 15.94 -8.04
N LEU A 94 13.66 14.88 -7.61
CA LEU A 94 15.10 14.95 -7.38
C LEU A 94 15.85 15.30 -8.67
N GLY A 95 15.48 14.67 -9.79
CA GLY A 95 16.04 14.95 -11.11
C GLY A 95 15.88 16.41 -11.49
N LEU A 96 14.70 16.99 -11.30
CA LEU A 96 14.45 18.42 -11.53
C LEU A 96 15.38 19.29 -10.68
N ARG A 97 15.49 19.02 -9.37
CA ARG A 97 16.34 19.82 -8.48
C ARG A 97 17.82 19.71 -8.82
N VAL A 98 18.27 18.51 -9.24
CA VAL A 98 19.65 18.29 -9.71
C VAL A 98 19.92 19.04 -11.03
N LEU A 99 18.97 19.03 -11.97
CA LEU A 99 19.10 19.81 -13.21
C LEU A 99 19.18 21.32 -12.91
N GLY A 100 18.43 21.77 -11.90
CA GLY A 100 18.53 23.12 -11.35
C GLY A 100 19.84 23.44 -10.64
N LEU A 101 20.85 22.56 -10.59
CA LEU A 101 22.22 22.94 -10.19
C LEU A 101 23.03 23.52 -11.33
N PHE A 102 22.60 23.33 -12.58
CA PHE A 102 23.35 23.73 -13.76
C PHE A 102 22.77 25.04 -14.32
N PRO A 103 23.57 26.12 -14.43
CA PRO A 103 23.10 27.44 -14.90
C PRO A 103 22.40 27.44 -16.27
N MET A 104 22.73 26.47 -17.14
CA MET A 104 22.06 26.33 -18.44
C MET A 104 20.56 26.02 -18.35
N PHE A 105 20.08 25.50 -17.22
CA PHE A 105 18.65 25.27 -16.97
C PHE A 105 17.96 26.44 -16.25
N TYR A 106 18.71 27.48 -15.87
CA TYR A 106 18.21 28.75 -15.32
C TYR A 106 18.09 29.87 -16.36
N LEU A 107 18.26 29.58 -17.65
CA LEU A 107 18.41 30.61 -18.68
C LEU A 107 17.15 31.48 -18.91
N GLY A 108 16.11 31.38 -18.07
CA GLY A 108 14.94 32.28 -18.07
C GLY A 108 14.10 32.23 -19.35
N ASP A 109 14.48 31.36 -20.29
CA ASP A 109 13.75 31.11 -21.52
C ASP A 109 12.59 30.15 -21.21
N ILE A 110 11.47 30.40 -21.86
CA ILE A 110 10.22 29.64 -21.79
C ILE A 110 10.47 28.13 -21.98
N MET A 111 11.47 27.75 -22.77
CA MET A 111 11.83 26.35 -22.96
C MET A 111 12.32 25.68 -21.67
N GLY A 112 13.13 26.37 -20.85
CA GLY A 112 13.57 25.87 -19.55
C GLY A 112 12.40 25.68 -18.60
N GLU A 113 11.47 26.64 -18.60
CA GLU A 113 10.26 26.58 -17.77
C GLU A 113 9.33 25.44 -18.16
N VAL A 114 9.07 25.25 -19.45
CA VAL A 114 8.26 24.14 -19.94
C VAL A 114 8.91 22.79 -19.57
N VAL A 115 10.23 22.68 -19.67
CA VAL A 115 10.96 21.47 -19.24
C VAL A 115 10.72 21.23 -17.74
N ALA A 116 10.87 22.24 -16.89
CA ALA A 116 10.56 22.10 -15.46
C ALA A 116 9.11 21.64 -15.22
N ARG A 117 8.14 22.20 -15.96
CA ARG A 117 6.73 21.79 -15.87
C ARG A 117 6.49 20.35 -16.32
N ILE A 118 7.29 19.78 -17.23
CA ILE A 118 7.21 18.36 -17.61
C ILE A 118 7.61 17.45 -16.44
N PHE A 119 8.62 17.82 -15.65
CA PHE A 119 8.99 17.08 -14.45
C PHE A 119 7.85 17.09 -13.42
N TYR A 120 7.29 18.25 -13.13
CA TYR A 120 6.14 18.33 -12.22
C TYR A 120 4.93 17.55 -12.76
N PHE A 121 4.59 17.70 -14.04
CA PHE A 121 3.56 16.91 -14.70
C PHE A 121 3.76 15.41 -14.48
N THR A 122 4.99 14.92 -14.68
CA THR A 122 5.32 13.50 -14.52
C THR A 122 5.19 13.07 -13.06
N PHE A 123 5.64 13.90 -12.11
CA PHE A 123 5.45 13.67 -10.68
C PHE A 123 3.96 13.52 -10.33
N TYR A 124 3.12 14.47 -10.73
CA TYR A 124 1.69 14.45 -10.48
C TYR A 124 0.99 13.28 -11.16
N LEU A 125 1.36 12.96 -12.40
CA LEU A 125 0.81 11.83 -13.14
C LEU A 125 1.06 10.52 -12.42
N LEU A 126 2.31 10.28 -11.98
CA LEU A 126 2.67 9.09 -11.21
C LEU A 126 1.93 9.03 -9.87
N PHE A 127 1.77 10.15 -9.18
CA PHE A 127 1.06 10.19 -7.91
C PHE A 127 -0.45 9.93 -8.08
N VAL A 128 -1.06 10.45 -9.15
CA VAL A 128 -2.46 10.17 -9.48
C VAL A 128 -2.65 8.70 -9.87
N ILE A 129 -1.75 8.11 -10.66
CA ILE A 129 -1.75 6.68 -10.96
C ILE A 129 -1.67 5.86 -9.67
N LEU A 130 -0.82 6.28 -8.73
CA LEU A 130 -0.68 5.63 -7.43
C LEU A 130 -1.99 5.57 -6.64
N LEU A 131 -2.82 6.62 -6.69
CA LEU A 131 -4.14 6.65 -6.03
C LEU A 131 -5.15 5.67 -6.66
N GLU A 132 -4.85 5.13 -7.84
CA GLU A 132 -5.65 4.10 -8.53
C GLU A 132 -5.18 2.66 -8.26
N LEU A 133 -4.01 2.45 -7.64
CA LEU A 133 -3.44 1.11 -7.44
C LEU A 133 -4.13 0.26 -6.35
N HIS A 134 -4.89 0.89 -5.45
CA HIS A 134 -5.62 0.26 -4.31
C HIS A 134 -4.85 -0.88 -3.61
N PRO A 135 -3.62 -0.64 -3.13
CA PRO A 135 -2.79 -1.69 -2.54
C PRO A 135 -3.39 -2.34 -1.28
N GLU A 136 -4.38 -1.69 -0.65
CA GLU A 136 -5.15 -2.22 0.48
C GLU A 136 -6.11 -3.36 0.12
N GLU A 137 -6.52 -3.48 -1.14
CA GLU A 137 -7.44 -4.52 -1.60
C GLU A 137 -6.64 -5.82 -1.81
N SER A 138 -6.84 -6.83 -0.95
CA SER A 138 -6.15 -8.13 -1.04
C SER A 138 -6.91 -9.13 -1.93
N GLY A 139 -6.23 -9.76 -2.90
CA GLY A 139 -6.75 -10.84 -3.74
C GLY A 139 -6.84 -10.45 -5.23
N GLU A 140 -7.30 -11.38 -6.09
CA GLU A 140 -7.47 -11.26 -7.55
C GLU A 140 -8.24 -10.00 -8.06
N ALA A 141 -8.68 -9.10 -7.17
CA ALA A 141 -9.27 -7.79 -7.46
C ALA A 141 -8.40 -6.89 -8.36
N LEU A 142 -7.08 -7.08 -8.35
CA LEU A 142 -6.16 -6.36 -9.25
C LEU A 142 -6.15 -6.92 -10.69
N ALA A 143 -6.60 -8.16 -10.93
CA ALA A 143 -6.24 -8.91 -12.12
C ALA A 143 -7.34 -9.07 -13.18
N GLN A 144 -8.64 -8.96 -12.86
CA GLN A 144 -9.69 -9.35 -13.82
C GLN A 144 -10.77 -8.32 -14.19
N HIS A 145 -11.00 -7.23 -13.44
CA HIS A 145 -12.20 -6.40 -13.69
C HIS A 145 -12.06 -4.87 -13.73
N ARG A 146 -10.86 -4.28 -13.71
CA ARG A 146 -10.76 -2.81 -13.50
C ARG A 146 -9.78 -2.01 -14.37
N ILE A 147 -9.12 -2.64 -15.33
CA ILE A 147 -7.87 -2.08 -15.90
C ILE A 147 -8.08 -0.93 -16.91
N TRP A 148 -9.28 -0.74 -17.49
CA TRP A 148 -9.39 0.17 -18.65
C TRP A 148 -10.29 1.41 -18.49
N GLY A 149 -11.41 1.39 -17.77
CA GLY A 149 -12.28 2.59 -17.70
C GLY A 149 -12.37 3.31 -16.37
N TYR A 150 -11.96 2.68 -15.27
CA TYR A 150 -11.96 3.30 -13.95
C TYR A 150 -10.67 4.07 -13.66
N TRP A 151 -9.57 3.68 -14.29
CA TRP A 151 -8.22 4.19 -13.98
C TRP A 151 -7.75 5.33 -14.89
N LEU A 152 -8.43 5.57 -16.03
CA LEU A 152 -7.98 6.59 -16.99
C LEU A 152 -8.41 8.01 -16.60
N GLY A 153 -9.47 8.20 -15.81
CA GLY A 153 -10.01 9.53 -15.51
C GLY A 153 -8.99 10.45 -14.84
N GLY A 154 -8.31 9.98 -13.80
CA GLY A 154 -7.28 10.75 -13.11
C GLY A 154 -6.08 11.12 -14.02
N PRO A 155 -5.39 10.15 -14.63
CA PRO A 155 -4.29 10.41 -15.57
C PRO A 155 -4.69 11.33 -16.73
N LEU A 156 -5.86 11.13 -17.32
CA LEU A 156 -6.39 12.02 -18.37
C LEU A 156 -6.55 13.44 -17.84
N LEU A 157 -7.08 13.62 -16.62
CA LEU A 157 -7.23 14.95 -16.01
C LEU A 157 -5.90 15.68 -15.92
N VAL A 158 -4.85 15.00 -15.47
CA VAL A 158 -3.50 15.58 -15.39
C VAL A 158 -3.02 16.01 -16.77
N CYS A 159 -3.19 15.18 -17.81
CA CYS A 159 -2.84 15.52 -19.18
C CYS A 159 -3.67 16.69 -19.74
N GLY A 160 -4.98 16.70 -19.47
CA GLY A 160 -5.89 17.76 -19.89
C GLY A 160 -5.55 19.10 -19.25
N LEU A 161 -5.31 19.11 -17.93
CA LEU A 161 -4.88 20.30 -17.21
C LEU A 161 -3.50 20.77 -17.65
N PHE A 162 -2.56 19.87 -17.94
CA PHE A 162 -1.24 20.24 -18.46
C PHE A 162 -1.35 20.89 -19.84
N GLY A 163 -2.11 20.29 -20.75
CA GLY A 163 -2.40 20.90 -22.05
C GLY A 163 -3.05 22.27 -21.92
N TYR A 164 -4.04 22.37 -21.03
CA TYR A 164 -4.84 23.57 -20.83
C TYR A 164 -4.07 24.71 -20.13
N LEU A 165 -3.41 24.45 -19.00
CA LEU A 165 -2.78 25.47 -18.15
C LEU A 165 -1.30 25.71 -18.47
N VAL A 166 -0.62 24.77 -19.12
CA VAL A 166 0.82 24.87 -19.40
C VAL A 166 1.08 25.03 -20.89
N VAL A 167 0.71 24.04 -21.70
CA VAL A 167 1.10 23.99 -23.13
C VAL A 167 0.47 25.12 -23.95
N LEU A 168 -0.85 25.33 -23.81
CA LEU A 168 -1.55 26.37 -24.56
C LEU A 168 -1.01 27.78 -24.30
N PRO A 169 -0.90 28.27 -23.04
CA PRO A 169 -0.34 29.59 -22.79
C PRO A 169 1.14 29.69 -23.17
N ALA A 170 1.96 28.66 -22.96
CA ALA A 170 3.37 28.68 -23.38
C ALA A 170 3.53 28.88 -24.91
N TYR A 171 2.61 28.34 -25.70
CA TYR A 171 2.66 28.44 -27.17
C TYR A 171 1.99 29.72 -27.72
N TYR A 172 0.78 30.04 -27.24
CA TYR A 172 -0.04 31.11 -27.81
C TYR A 172 0.11 32.47 -27.12
N ALA A 173 0.62 32.50 -25.88
CA ALA A 173 0.80 33.73 -25.10
C ALA A 173 2.09 33.66 -24.26
N PRO A 174 3.27 33.60 -24.90
CA PRO A 174 4.57 33.42 -24.22
C PRO A 174 4.84 34.49 -23.15
N GLU A 175 4.63 35.78 -23.46
CA GLU A 175 4.80 36.89 -22.51
C GLU A 175 3.91 36.75 -21.27
N TYR A 176 2.70 36.20 -21.44
CA TYR A 176 1.80 35.94 -20.33
C TYR A 176 2.19 34.67 -19.57
N TYR A 177 2.73 33.65 -20.25
CA TYR A 177 3.23 32.45 -19.61
C TYR A 177 4.43 32.75 -18.68
N GLU A 178 5.27 33.71 -19.05
CA GLU A 178 6.35 34.25 -18.21
C GLU A 178 5.87 34.93 -16.92
N SER A 179 4.58 35.26 -16.79
CA SER A 179 4.00 35.70 -15.50
C SER A 179 3.83 34.56 -14.48
N TRP A 180 4.09 33.32 -14.89
CA TRP A 180 3.95 32.08 -14.11
C TRP A 180 2.52 31.70 -13.73
N GLN A 181 1.58 32.64 -13.72
CA GLN A 181 0.20 32.47 -13.21
C GLN A 181 -0.53 31.25 -13.77
N PRO A 182 -0.53 30.96 -15.09
CA PRO A 182 -1.25 29.80 -15.63
C PRO A 182 -0.68 28.48 -15.12
N SER A 183 0.64 28.40 -15.04
CA SER A 183 1.35 27.20 -14.59
C SER A 183 1.23 26.98 -13.08
N MET A 184 1.05 28.05 -12.28
CA MET A 184 0.81 27.91 -10.84
C MET A 184 -0.59 27.36 -10.54
N LEU A 185 -1.60 27.78 -11.31
CA LEU A 185 -2.94 27.20 -11.22
C LEU A 185 -2.94 25.68 -11.45
N PHE A 186 -2.03 25.17 -12.28
CA PHE A 186 -1.91 23.73 -12.54
C PHE A 186 -1.59 22.96 -11.26
N PHE A 187 -0.69 23.48 -10.42
CA PHE A 187 -0.34 22.85 -9.15
C PHE A 187 -1.46 22.93 -8.14
N VAL A 188 -2.03 24.13 -7.92
CA VAL A 188 -3.12 24.36 -6.97
C VAL A 188 -4.31 23.44 -7.25
N VAL A 189 -4.69 23.27 -8.52
CA VAL A 189 -5.80 22.39 -8.92
C VAL A 189 -5.47 20.92 -8.68
N LEU A 190 -4.25 20.48 -9.01
CA LEU A 190 -3.85 19.07 -8.84
C LEU A 190 -3.66 18.70 -7.38
N ASP A 191 -3.10 19.58 -6.57
CA ASP A 191 -2.98 19.40 -5.13
C ASP A 191 -4.36 19.29 -4.49
N THR A 192 -5.30 20.18 -4.85
CA THR A 192 -6.68 20.11 -4.39
C THR A 192 -7.32 18.76 -4.74
N TYR A 193 -7.11 18.29 -5.98
CA TYR A 193 -7.61 17.00 -6.44
C TYR A 193 -7.00 15.84 -5.65
N ILE A 194 -5.68 15.82 -5.44
CA ILE A 194 -4.98 14.77 -4.69
C ILE A 194 -5.41 14.76 -3.22
N ILE A 195 -5.51 15.93 -2.58
CA ILE A 195 -6.00 16.09 -1.20
C ILE A 195 -7.39 15.47 -1.07
N TRP A 196 -8.31 15.82 -1.98
CA TRP A 196 -9.66 15.26 -2.00
C TRP A 196 -9.63 13.74 -2.15
N ARG A 197 -8.84 13.22 -3.10
CA ARG A 197 -8.73 11.78 -3.36
C ARG A 197 -8.16 11.02 -2.17
N LEU A 198 -7.08 11.52 -1.56
CA LEU A 198 -6.50 10.94 -0.34
C LEU A 198 -7.51 10.96 0.82
N GLY A 199 -8.25 12.05 0.99
CA GLY A 199 -9.34 12.16 1.96
C GLY A 199 -10.39 11.07 1.78
N LEU A 200 -10.84 10.85 0.53
CA LEU A 200 -11.76 9.76 0.22
C LEU A 200 -11.15 8.39 0.54
N ARG A 201 -9.85 8.16 0.27
CA ARG A 201 -9.19 6.89 0.63
C ARG A 201 -9.19 6.66 2.14
N ILE A 202 -8.82 7.66 2.93
CA ILE A 202 -8.81 7.56 4.40
C ILE A 202 -10.19 7.16 4.95
N ILE A 203 -11.27 7.69 4.36
CA ILE A 203 -12.64 7.39 4.77
C ILE A 203 -13.05 5.95 4.42
N HIS A 204 -12.70 5.48 3.21
CA HIS A 204 -13.20 4.21 2.67
C HIS A 204 -12.33 3.00 3.02
N THR A 205 -11.03 3.17 3.20
CA THR A 205 -10.11 2.08 3.50
C THR A 205 -10.38 1.52 4.90
N PRO A 206 -10.54 0.21 5.10
CA PRO A 206 -10.75 -0.37 6.43
C PRO A 206 -9.44 -0.53 7.22
N SER A 207 -8.31 -0.73 6.54
CA SER A 207 -6.98 -0.95 7.14
C SER A 207 -6.49 0.28 7.92
N SER A 208 -6.02 0.06 9.15
CA SER A 208 -5.42 1.08 10.00
C SER A 208 -4.02 1.48 9.49
N TYR A 209 -3.29 0.53 8.91
CA TYR A 209 -2.03 0.83 8.24
C TYR A 209 -2.21 1.85 7.13
N TRP A 210 -3.05 1.54 6.14
CA TRP A 210 -3.26 2.34 4.93
C TRP A 210 -3.92 3.68 5.23
N LYS A 211 -4.85 3.74 6.19
CA LYS A 211 -5.35 5.03 6.71
C LYS A 211 -4.23 5.94 7.19
N GLY A 212 -3.27 5.38 7.93
CA GLY A 212 -2.11 6.12 8.42
C GLY A 212 -1.20 6.58 7.27
N VAL A 213 -0.93 5.71 6.29
CA VAL A 213 -0.16 6.08 5.09
C VAL A 213 -0.84 7.23 4.34
N TYR A 214 -2.12 7.08 4.01
CA TYR A 214 -2.88 8.11 3.29
C TYR A 214 -3.02 9.40 4.09
N PHE A 215 -3.16 9.33 5.41
CA PHE A 215 -3.19 10.51 6.28
C PHE A 215 -1.89 11.31 6.19
N TRP A 216 -0.74 10.65 6.26
CA TRP A 216 0.54 11.35 6.19
C TRP A 216 0.84 11.91 4.81
N LEU A 217 0.49 11.17 3.74
CA LEU A 217 0.54 11.70 2.37
C LEU A 217 -0.37 12.93 2.21
N LEU A 218 -1.59 12.89 2.78
CA LEU A 218 -2.52 14.02 2.76
C LEU A 218 -1.90 15.26 3.40
N GLN A 219 -1.20 15.11 4.54
CA GLN A 219 -0.54 16.24 5.18
C GLN A 219 0.56 16.86 4.30
N SER A 220 1.36 16.05 3.59
CA SER A 220 2.34 16.59 2.63
C SER A 220 1.68 17.44 1.56
N PHE A 221 0.62 16.94 0.92
CA PHE A 221 -0.08 17.68 -0.13
C PHE A 221 -0.83 18.91 0.37
N VAL A 222 -1.36 18.90 1.60
CA VAL A 222 -1.96 20.11 2.21
C VAL A 222 -0.93 21.22 2.39
N ILE A 223 0.31 20.86 2.72
CA ILE A 223 1.40 21.84 2.85
C ILE A 223 1.85 22.33 1.47
N TRP A 224 2.06 21.44 0.49
CA TRP A 224 2.35 21.85 -0.90
C TRP A 224 1.28 22.79 -1.44
N PHE A 225 -0.01 22.45 -1.25
CA PHE A 225 -1.13 23.29 -1.66
C PHE A 225 -1.05 24.68 -1.05
N GLY A 226 -0.72 24.78 0.24
CA GLY A 226 -0.59 26.06 0.92
C GLY A 226 0.54 26.91 0.32
N ASN A 227 1.66 26.28 -0.02
CA ASN A 227 2.81 26.94 -0.62
C ASN A 227 2.50 27.40 -2.05
N ASP A 228 1.98 26.50 -2.89
CA ASP A 228 1.59 26.80 -4.27
C ASP A 228 0.51 27.89 -4.33
N LEU A 229 -0.46 27.87 -3.42
CA LEU A 229 -1.48 28.90 -3.31
C LEU A 229 -0.88 30.25 -2.90
N THR A 230 0.03 30.25 -1.91
CA THR A 230 0.72 31.47 -1.46
C THR A 230 1.55 32.07 -2.59
N GLU A 231 2.28 31.25 -3.33
CA GLU A 231 3.09 31.65 -4.47
C GLU A 231 2.23 32.17 -5.63
N THR A 232 1.11 31.50 -5.92
CA THR A 232 0.11 31.97 -6.90
C THR A 232 -0.41 33.36 -6.53
N LEU A 233 -0.75 33.58 -5.25
CA LEU A 233 -1.25 34.86 -4.77
C LEU A 233 -0.18 35.95 -4.81
N TYR A 234 1.06 35.62 -4.46
CA TYR A 234 2.20 36.52 -4.57
C TYR A 234 2.45 36.96 -6.03
N ASN A 235 2.52 36.02 -6.97
CA ASN A 235 2.70 36.29 -8.40
C ASN A 235 1.50 37.01 -9.05
N SER A 236 0.33 36.96 -8.41
CA SER A 236 -0.83 37.78 -8.79
C SER A 236 -0.84 39.17 -8.15
N GLN A 237 0.23 39.58 -7.46
CA GLN A 237 0.36 40.84 -6.72
C GLN A 237 -0.68 41.03 -5.62
N ARG A 238 -1.26 39.92 -5.12
CA ARG A 238 -2.29 39.92 -4.05
C ARG A 238 -1.71 39.68 -2.65
N LEU A 239 -0.42 39.34 -2.56
CA LEU A 239 0.27 39.03 -1.31
C LEU A 239 1.54 39.89 -1.17
N SER A 240 1.93 40.26 0.05
CA SER A 240 3.13 41.06 0.28
C SER A 240 4.41 40.22 0.25
N GLU A 241 5.49 40.83 -0.24
CA GLU A 241 6.83 40.22 -0.27
C GLU A 241 7.32 39.79 1.12
N ALA A 242 7.06 40.61 2.15
CA ALA A 242 7.41 40.30 3.53
C ALA A 242 6.71 39.04 4.07
N LEU A 243 5.50 38.73 3.60
CA LEU A 243 4.81 37.50 3.96
C LEU A 243 5.39 36.31 3.19
N MET A 244 5.72 36.49 1.90
CA MET A 244 6.34 35.45 1.09
C MET A 244 7.69 35.01 1.66
N PHE A 245 8.56 35.95 2.02
CA PHE A 245 9.86 35.65 2.66
C PHE A 245 9.72 34.85 3.96
N ARG A 246 8.70 35.14 4.78
CA ARG A 246 8.44 34.39 6.02
C ARG A 246 7.95 32.96 5.76
N LEU A 247 7.32 32.74 4.62
CA LEU A 247 6.74 31.46 4.23
C LEU A 247 7.69 30.65 3.35
N GLU A 248 8.77 31.20 2.84
CA GLU A 248 9.78 30.47 2.06
C GLU A 248 10.32 29.20 2.75
N PRO A 249 10.56 29.17 4.07
CA PRO A 249 10.94 27.92 4.74
C PRO A 249 9.83 26.85 4.76
N THR A 250 8.59 27.16 4.41
CA THR A 250 7.53 26.15 4.42
C THR A 250 7.66 25.15 3.26
N TRP A 251 8.51 25.42 2.25
CA TRP A 251 8.75 24.54 1.11
C TRP A 251 9.38 23.19 1.47
N TRP A 252 10.10 23.10 2.59
CA TRP A 252 10.70 21.84 3.06
C TRP A 252 9.79 21.03 3.99
N LEU A 253 8.74 21.63 4.56
CA LEU A 253 7.82 20.97 5.47
C LEU A 253 7.08 19.75 4.88
N PRO A 254 6.68 19.71 3.59
CA PRO A 254 6.02 18.55 2.98
C PRO A 254 6.80 17.23 3.09
N TYR A 255 8.13 17.29 3.13
CA TYR A 255 8.98 16.10 3.23
C TYR A 255 8.85 15.41 4.61
N PHE A 256 8.54 16.16 5.67
CA PHE A 256 8.40 15.61 7.02
C PHE A 256 7.24 14.59 7.08
N PRO A 257 5.97 14.94 6.80
CA PRO A 257 4.88 13.95 6.74
C PRO A 257 5.18 12.77 5.79
N LEU A 258 5.87 13.02 4.69
CA LEU A 258 6.23 11.97 3.72
C LEU A 258 7.17 10.92 4.34
N THR A 259 8.13 11.32 5.17
CA THR A 259 8.96 10.37 5.93
C THR A 259 8.13 9.51 6.88
N PHE A 260 7.08 10.06 7.50
CA PHE A 260 6.16 9.29 8.36
C PHE A 260 5.34 8.29 7.56
N ALA A 261 4.91 8.65 6.35
CA ALA A 261 4.18 7.74 5.47
C ALA A 261 5.04 6.53 5.10
N ILE A 262 6.26 6.78 4.63
CA ILE A 262 7.22 5.77 4.15
C ILE A 262 7.68 4.85 5.29
N ASN A 263 8.05 5.41 6.43
CA ASN A 263 8.60 4.59 7.53
C ASN A 263 7.53 3.89 8.37
N ARG A 264 6.27 3.92 7.95
CA ARG A 264 5.19 3.23 8.66
C ARG A 264 5.34 1.72 8.47
N LYS A 265 5.36 0.98 9.58
CA LYS A 265 5.42 -0.48 9.59
C LYS A 265 4.06 -1.11 9.33
N TYR A 266 4.04 -2.10 8.45
CA TYR A 266 2.86 -2.93 8.20
C TYR A 266 2.80 -4.06 9.24
N GLU A 267 1.70 -4.14 9.99
CA GLU A 267 1.44 -5.17 10.99
C GLU A 267 0.32 -6.10 10.48
N GLU A 268 0.68 -7.26 9.94
CA GLU A 268 -0.25 -8.15 9.25
C GLU A 268 -1.46 -8.58 10.09
N PHE A 269 -1.25 -8.85 11.39
CA PHE A 269 -2.31 -9.29 12.31
C PHE A 269 -3.27 -8.17 12.75
N ALA A 270 -2.81 -6.92 12.75
CA ALA A 270 -3.63 -5.77 13.18
C ALA A 270 -4.60 -5.28 12.08
N ASP A 271 -4.43 -5.79 10.86
CA ASP A 271 -4.98 -5.16 9.65
C ASP A 271 -5.92 -6.08 8.86
N ILE A 272 -6.42 -7.16 9.49
CA ILE A 272 -7.44 -8.05 8.92
C ILE A 272 -8.72 -7.23 8.69
N PRO A 273 -9.12 -6.94 7.43
CA PRO A 273 -10.27 -6.08 7.18
C PRO A 273 -11.56 -6.81 7.56
N LEU A 274 -12.43 -6.14 8.32
CA LEU A 274 -13.85 -6.48 8.36
C LEU A 274 -14.39 -6.33 6.94
N VAL A 275 -15.04 -7.37 6.41
CA VAL A 275 -15.63 -7.34 5.07
C VAL A 275 -16.73 -6.28 5.07
N LYS A 276 -16.47 -5.14 4.42
CA LYS A 276 -17.46 -4.10 4.17
C LYS A 276 -18.00 -4.25 2.75
N PRO A 277 -19.30 -4.03 2.52
CA PRO A 277 -19.81 -3.94 1.16
C PRO A 277 -19.10 -2.80 0.41
N PRO A 278 -18.79 -2.96 -0.89
CA PRO A 278 -18.15 -1.91 -1.68
C PRO A 278 -19.06 -0.68 -1.69
N LYS A 279 -18.54 0.45 -1.20
CA LYS A 279 -19.33 1.68 -0.97
C LYS A 279 -19.00 2.86 -1.89
N SER A 280 -18.09 2.73 -2.85
CA SER A 280 -17.82 3.82 -3.81
C SER A 280 -18.45 3.51 -5.16
N THR A 281 -19.39 4.35 -5.56
CA THR A 281 -19.99 4.29 -6.87
C THR A 281 -19.09 4.97 -7.91
N PRO A 282 -18.60 4.26 -8.92
CA PRO A 282 -17.57 4.77 -9.82
C PRO A 282 -17.93 6.00 -10.66
N TRP A 283 -19.21 6.24 -10.93
CA TRP A 283 -19.69 7.36 -11.74
C TRP A 283 -19.43 8.74 -11.10
N GLN A 284 -19.39 8.82 -9.77
CA GLN A 284 -19.12 10.09 -9.07
C GLN A 284 -17.71 10.62 -9.35
N GLN A 285 -16.74 9.72 -9.53
CA GLN A 285 -15.36 10.10 -9.83
C GLN A 285 -15.23 10.66 -11.24
N LEU A 286 -15.91 10.06 -12.19
CA LEU A 286 -15.87 10.53 -13.56
C LEU A 286 -16.56 11.89 -13.70
N LEU A 287 -17.74 12.07 -13.10
CA LEU A 287 -18.42 13.37 -13.05
C LEU A 287 -17.51 14.47 -12.49
N LEU A 288 -16.81 14.18 -11.38
CA LEU A 288 -15.88 15.13 -10.79
C LEU A 288 -14.75 15.50 -11.77
N VAL A 289 -14.11 14.50 -12.38
CA VAL A 289 -13.06 14.72 -13.40
C VAL A 289 -13.57 15.55 -14.57
N THR A 290 -14.82 15.33 -14.99
CA THR A 290 -15.43 16.10 -16.08
C THR A 290 -15.65 17.56 -15.77
N ALA A 291 -15.96 17.88 -14.51
CA ALA A 291 -16.30 19.23 -14.09
C ALA A 291 -15.07 20.11 -13.84
N ILE A 292 -13.90 19.53 -13.51
CA ILE A 292 -12.72 20.29 -13.09
C ILE A 292 -12.24 21.29 -14.16
N ILE A 293 -11.99 20.86 -15.40
CA ILE A 293 -11.49 21.78 -16.44
C ILE A 293 -12.50 22.90 -16.75
N PRO A 294 -13.81 22.63 -16.93
CA PRO A 294 -14.82 23.69 -17.06
C PRO A 294 -14.88 24.65 -15.86
N ILE A 295 -14.78 24.14 -14.63
CA ILE A 295 -14.75 24.98 -13.42
C ILE A 295 -13.51 25.87 -13.43
N VAL A 296 -12.34 25.30 -13.73
CA VAL A 296 -11.08 26.05 -13.85
C VAL A 296 -11.17 27.10 -14.95
N HIS A 297 -11.83 26.81 -16.07
CA HIS A 297 -12.08 27.78 -17.13
C HIS A 297 -12.92 28.96 -16.63
N VAL A 298 -14.10 28.70 -16.05
CA VAL A 298 -15.01 29.75 -15.57
C VAL A 298 -14.37 30.56 -14.44
N LEU A 299 -13.83 29.90 -13.42
CA LEU A 299 -13.21 30.57 -12.27
C LEU A 299 -11.94 31.31 -12.68
N GLY A 300 -11.17 30.74 -13.61
CA GLY A 300 -9.93 31.35 -14.09
C GLY A 300 -10.17 32.69 -14.77
N TYR A 301 -11.21 32.81 -15.61
CA TYR A 301 -11.62 34.10 -16.18
C TYR A 301 -12.25 35.02 -15.14
N PHE A 302 -13.11 34.49 -14.26
CA PHE A 302 -13.77 35.29 -13.22
C PHE A 302 -12.78 35.97 -12.28
N PHE A 303 -11.68 35.30 -11.92
CA PHE A 303 -10.63 35.83 -11.06
C PHE A 303 -9.47 36.48 -11.82
N GLU A 304 -9.59 36.65 -13.14
CA GLU A 304 -8.56 37.25 -14.02
C GLU A 304 -7.22 36.51 -14.01
N PHE A 305 -7.24 35.21 -13.65
CA PHE A 305 -6.06 34.35 -13.69
C PHE A 305 -5.83 33.70 -15.06
N LEU A 306 -6.70 33.92 -16.05
CA LEU A 306 -6.55 33.41 -17.41
C LEU A 306 -6.57 34.58 -18.41
N ASN A 307 -5.61 34.59 -19.33
CA ASN A 307 -5.51 35.60 -20.37
C ASN A 307 -6.54 35.37 -21.50
N PRO A 308 -7.29 36.41 -21.94
CA PRO A 308 -8.23 36.33 -23.06
C PRO A 308 -7.61 35.91 -24.41
N LEU A 309 -6.32 36.16 -24.64
CA LEU A 309 -5.64 35.86 -25.92
C LEU A 309 -5.71 34.37 -26.30
N VAL A 310 -5.77 33.47 -25.32
CA VAL A 310 -5.79 32.01 -25.52
C VAL A 310 -7.19 31.42 -25.35
N GLU A 311 -8.21 32.26 -25.20
CA GLU A 311 -9.59 31.83 -24.85
C GLU A 311 -10.18 30.88 -25.89
N SER A 312 -10.03 31.20 -27.18
CA SER A 312 -10.59 30.39 -28.27
C SER A 312 -10.03 28.96 -28.29
N GLN A 313 -8.72 28.81 -28.04
CA GLN A 313 -8.03 27.52 -27.96
C GLN A 313 -8.42 26.76 -26.69
N ARG A 314 -8.52 27.47 -25.55
CA ARG A 314 -8.99 26.92 -24.28
C ARG A 314 -10.42 26.39 -24.39
N LEU A 315 -11.32 27.15 -25.00
CA LEU A 315 -12.72 26.76 -25.20
C LEU A 315 -12.81 25.53 -26.11
N SER A 316 -12.03 25.48 -27.19
CA SER A 316 -11.94 24.32 -28.08
C SER A 316 -11.51 23.07 -27.31
N LEU A 317 -10.50 23.19 -26.43
CA LEU A 317 -10.06 22.08 -25.57
C LEU A 317 -11.16 21.67 -24.58
N VAL A 318 -11.84 22.62 -23.95
CA VAL A 318 -12.97 22.34 -23.03
C VAL A 318 -14.08 21.57 -23.75
N ILE A 319 -14.44 21.94 -24.98
CA ILE A 319 -15.44 21.23 -25.78
C ILE A 319 -14.98 19.79 -26.06
N VAL A 320 -13.76 19.62 -26.58
CA VAL A 320 -13.18 18.29 -26.86
C VAL A 320 -13.16 17.45 -25.58
N TRP A 321 -12.76 18.03 -24.46
CA TRP A 321 -12.71 17.40 -23.14
C TRP A 321 -14.08 16.89 -22.70
N LEU A 322 -15.13 17.72 -22.82
CA LEU A 322 -16.50 17.34 -22.51
C LEU A 322 -17.00 16.21 -23.40
N VAL A 323 -16.67 16.20 -24.70
CA VAL A 323 -17.03 15.10 -25.62
C VAL A 323 -16.34 13.79 -25.22
N VAL A 324 -15.02 13.81 -25.03
CA VAL A 324 -14.23 12.61 -24.67
C VAL A 324 -14.77 11.98 -23.39
N LEU A 325 -15.02 12.80 -22.38
CA LEU A 325 -15.51 12.28 -21.11
C LEU A 325 -16.98 11.87 -21.14
N SER A 326 -17.82 12.50 -21.97
CA SER A 326 -19.19 12.02 -22.20
C SER A 326 -19.19 10.61 -22.79
N ILE A 327 -18.26 10.33 -23.72
CA ILE A 327 -18.07 8.99 -24.29
C ILE A 327 -17.60 8.00 -23.21
N LEU A 328 -16.61 8.38 -22.40
CA LEU A 328 -16.12 7.54 -21.30
C LEU A 328 -17.20 7.29 -20.24
N ALA A 329 -18.03 8.29 -19.94
CA ALA A 329 -19.12 8.18 -18.98
C ALA A 329 -20.21 7.25 -19.46
N TRP A 330 -20.60 7.39 -20.72
CA TRP A 330 -21.54 6.48 -21.35
C TRP A 330 -21.01 5.04 -21.37
N TRP A 331 -19.74 4.84 -21.74
CA TRP A 331 -19.10 3.53 -21.72
C TRP A 331 -19.09 2.91 -20.31
N GLN A 332 -18.72 3.69 -19.29
CA GLN A 332 -18.67 3.24 -17.90
C GLN A 332 -20.06 2.90 -17.35
N PHE A 333 -21.06 3.73 -17.66
CA PHE A 333 -22.45 3.48 -17.31
C PHE A 333 -22.93 2.15 -17.88
N ASN A 334 -22.66 1.88 -19.17
CA ASN A 334 -23.02 0.63 -19.81
C ASN A 334 -22.36 -0.58 -19.15
N GLN A 335 -21.08 -0.48 -18.74
CA GLN A 335 -20.42 -1.57 -18.00
C GLN A 335 -21.12 -1.85 -16.66
N LEU A 336 -21.50 -0.80 -15.93
CA LEU A 336 -22.18 -0.95 -14.64
C LEU A 336 -23.57 -1.57 -14.77
N VAL A 337 -24.32 -1.20 -15.83
CA VAL A 337 -25.61 -1.84 -16.14
C VAL A 337 -25.42 -3.33 -16.45
N MET A 338 -24.39 -3.68 -17.23
CA MET A 338 -24.08 -5.07 -17.57
C MET A 338 -23.64 -5.89 -16.35
N ASP A 339 -22.91 -5.28 -15.41
CA ASP A 339 -22.48 -5.96 -14.18
C ASP A 339 -23.62 -6.13 -13.17
N ALA A 340 -24.52 -5.15 -13.06
CA ALA A 340 -25.72 -5.24 -12.23
C ALA A 340 -26.66 -6.39 -12.66
N GLY A 341 -26.69 -6.73 -13.96
CA GLY A 341 -27.43 -7.88 -14.47
C GLY A 341 -26.77 -9.25 -14.22
N ARG A 342 -25.49 -9.29 -13.82
CA ARG A 342 -24.69 -10.53 -13.71
C ARG A 342 -24.44 -11.02 -12.28
N HIS A 343 -24.66 -10.19 -11.25
CA HIS A 343 -24.35 -10.52 -9.85
C HIS A 343 -25.54 -10.28 -8.91
N GLN A 344 -26.08 -11.36 -8.33
CA GLN A 344 -26.94 -11.23 -7.15
C GLN A 344 -26.08 -10.80 -5.96
N PRO A 345 -26.38 -9.68 -5.29
CA PRO A 345 -25.65 -9.28 -4.09
C PRO A 345 -25.84 -10.34 -2.99
N LEU A 346 -24.77 -10.63 -2.25
CA LEU A 346 -24.84 -11.48 -1.07
C LEU A 346 -25.90 -10.90 -0.10
N PRO A 347 -26.74 -11.73 0.52
CA PRO A 347 -27.74 -11.26 1.49
C PRO A 347 -27.06 -10.45 2.61
N ASN A 348 -27.66 -9.34 3.05
CA ASN A 348 -27.08 -8.44 4.07
C ASN A 348 -26.65 -9.18 5.37
N ASN A 349 -27.33 -10.28 5.68
CA ASN A 349 -27.09 -11.22 6.76
C ASN A 349 -25.79 -12.03 6.61
N ALA A 350 -25.28 -12.26 5.40
CA ALA A 350 -23.98 -12.91 5.20
C ALA A 350 -22.82 -12.03 5.68
N TYR A 351 -22.89 -10.71 5.44
CA TYR A 351 -21.88 -9.77 5.91
C TYR A 351 -21.83 -9.66 7.43
N THR A 352 -22.98 -9.74 8.11
CA THR A 352 -23.04 -9.71 9.57
C THR A 352 -22.43 -10.97 10.19
N VAL A 353 -22.70 -12.14 9.61
CA VAL A 353 -22.15 -13.42 10.10
C VAL A 353 -20.63 -13.48 9.92
N ILE A 354 -20.12 -13.08 8.75
CA ILE A 354 -18.67 -13.05 8.49
C ILE A 354 -17.96 -12.08 9.44
N ASN A 355 -18.54 -10.90 9.66
CA ASN A 355 -17.95 -9.91 10.59
C ASN A 355 -18.01 -10.38 12.05
N GLN A 356 -19.06 -11.09 12.47
CA GLN A 356 -19.13 -11.69 13.81
C GLN A 356 -18.09 -12.81 13.99
N GLN A 357 -17.91 -13.68 12.99
CA GLN A 357 -16.86 -14.71 13.03
C GLN A 357 -15.45 -14.11 13.07
N HIS A 358 -15.20 -13.06 12.27
CA HIS A 358 -13.92 -12.34 12.30
C HIS A 358 -13.65 -11.70 13.67
N GLN A 359 -14.65 -11.07 14.28
CA GLN A 359 -14.50 -10.50 15.63
C GLN A 359 -14.29 -11.57 16.71
N ALA A 360 -14.92 -12.74 16.59
CA ALA A 360 -14.72 -13.85 17.52
C ALA A 360 -13.28 -14.38 17.46
N VAL A 361 -12.69 -14.47 16.27
CA VAL A 361 -11.28 -14.89 16.08
C VAL A 361 -10.32 -13.87 16.69
N ILE A 362 -10.55 -12.57 16.48
CA ILE A 362 -9.72 -11.50 17.08
C ILE A 362 -9.78 -11.59 18.60
N LYS A 363 -10.98 -11.76 19.17
CA LYS A 363 -11.18 -11.87 20.62
C LYS A 363 -10.49 -13.11 21.22
N GLN A 364 -10.53 -14.24 20.53
CA GLN A 364 -9.78 -15.44 20.92
C GLN A 364 -8.26 -15.23 20.86
N LEU A 365 -7.77 -14.50 19.86
CA LEU A 365 -6.35 -14.16 19.76
C LEU A 365 -5.88 -13.26 20.90
N ASP A 366 -6.69 -12.25 21.24
CA ASP A 366 -6.41 -11.31 22.34
C ASP A 366 -6.43 -11.99 23.72
N GLU A 367 -7.23 -13.05 23.90
CA GLU A 367 -7.23 -13.86 25.13
C GLU A 367 -6.03 -14.82 25.22
N LEU A 368 -5.52 -15.30 24.09
CA LEU A 368 -4.38 -16.23 24.02
C LEU A 368 -3.01 -15.51 24.06
N LEU A 369 -2.93 -14.27 23.59
CA LEU A 369 -1.72 -13.45 23.56
C LEU A 369 -1.03 -13.32 24.95
N PRO A 370 -1.75 -13.01 26.04
CA PRO A 370 -1.18 -12.98 27.39
C PRO A 370 -0.63 -14.33 27.84
N GLN A 371 -1.33 -15.44 27.51
CA GLN A 371 -0.95 -16.80 27.93
C GLN A 371 0.34 -17.28 27.22
N VAL A 372 0.47 -16.95 25.94
CA VAL A 372 1.68 -17.24 25.14
C VAL A 372 2.85 -16.36 25.58
N SER A 373 2.61 -15.09 25.91
CA SER A 373 3.64 -14.17 26.43
C SER A 373 4.16 -14.57 27.82
N ALA A 374 3.30 -15.13 28.67
CA ALA A 374 3.69 -15.65 30.00
C ALA A 374 4.52 -16.94 29.91
N SER A 375 4.34 -17.73 28.85
CA SER A 375 5.13 -18.94 28.57
C SER A 375 6.52 -18.63 28.01
N LEU A 376 6.78 -17.39 27.60
CA LEU A 376 8.06 -16.90 27.08
C LEU A 376 8.73 -16.01 28.14
N LYS A 377 9.11 -16.57 29.30
CA LYS A 377 10.06 -15.86 30.18
C LYS A 377 11.42 -15.77 29.47
N PRO A 378 12.10 -14.60 29.48
CA PRO A 378 13.48 -14.53 29.03
C PRO A 378 14.36 -15.45 29.90
N PRO A 379 15.43 -16.06 29.36
CA PRO A 379 16.28 -16.94 30.13
C PRO A 379 16.92 -16.14 31.28
N ASP A 380 16.79 -16.70 32.47
CA ASP A 380 17.29 -16.16 33.73
C ASP A 380 18.80 -15.89 33.63
N GLN A 381 19.20 -14.61 33.76
CA GLN A 381 20.60 -14.15 33.65
C GLN A 381 21.40 -14.37 34.94
N THR A 382 21.15 -15.48 35.64
CA THR A 382 21.92 -15.87 36.82
C THR A 382 22.48 -17.28 36.66
N ARG A 383 23.44 -17.42 35.75
CA ARG A 383 24.49 -18.44 35.91
C ARG A 383 25.84 -17.84 35.55
N GLN A 384 26.58 -17.54 36.60
CA GLN A 384 27.95 -17.10 36.59
C GLN A 384 28.81 -17.95 35.66
N SER A 385 29.60 -17.26 34.86
CA SER A 385 30.73 -17.77 34.11
C SER A 385 31.65 -18.62 34.99
N LYS A 386 31.91 -19.87 34.58
CA LYS A 386 33.13 -20.60 34.96
C LYS A 386 33.93 -20.95 33.69
N PRO A 387 35.27 -20.87 33.74
CA PRO A 387 36.11 -20.96 32.55
C PRO A 387 36.18 -22.40 32.03
N ILE A 388 36.31 -22.52 30.72
CA ILE A 388 36.60 -23.77 30.01
C ILE A 388 38.09 -24.03 30.15
N GLU A 389 38.47 -25.03 30.95
CA GLU A 389 39.75 -25.72 30.76
C GLU A 389 39.74 -27.13 31.37
N GLN A 390 40.20 -28.08 30.55
CA GLN A 390 40.80 -29.37 30.91
C GLN A 390 39.87 -30.51 31.38
N LEU A 391 39.64 -31.53 30.53
CA LEU A 391 40.32 -32.83 30.60
C LEU A 391 39.67 -33.89 29.68
N GLU A 392 40.55 -34.73 29.17
CA GLU A 392 40.39 -35.79 28.18
C GLU A 392 39.67 -37.05 28.70
N ARG A 393 39.15 -37.84 27.72
CA ARG A 393 38.98 -39.31 27.64
C ARG A 393 38.56 -40.11 28.89
N LYS A 394 37.48 -40.90 28.73
CA LYS A 394 37.56 -42.39 28.63
C LYS A 394 36.20 -43.04 28.35
N ASP A 395 36.20 -44.00 27.43
CA ASP A 395 35.19 -45.04 27.23
C ASP A 395 35.01 -45.88 28.52
N THR A 396 33.80 -46.39 28.82
CA THR A 396 33.47 -47.84 28.96
C THR A 396 31.96 -48.03 29.19
N GLU A 397 31.50 -49.23 28.88
CA GLU A 397 30.14 -49.75 28.67
C GLU A 397 29.18 -49.86 29.90
N GLU A 398 27.90 -49.96 29.54
CA GLU A 398 26.64 -50.40 30.18
C GLU A 398 26.67 -51.40 31.38
N PRO A 399 25.61 -51.54 32.24
CA PRO A 399 24.26 -51.97 31.80
C PRO A 399 22.99 -51.51 32.58
N VAL A 400 21.91 -51.46 31.78
CA VAL A 400 20.47 -51.78 31.98
C VAL A 400 19.86 -51.83 33.40
N LYS A 401 18.79 -51.02 33.59
CA LYS A 401 17.54 -51.42 34.28
C LYS A 401 16.29 -50.82 33.60
N GLU A 402 15.39 -51.74 33.19
CA GLU A 402 13.96 -51.61 32.83
C GLU A 402 13.15 -50.89 33.95
N ASP A 403 12.02 -50.18 33.79
CA ASP A 403 10.93 -50.18 32.81
C ASP A 403 10.16 -48.84 32.89
N VAL A 404 9.85 -48.22 31.73
CA VAL A 404 8.49 -47.80 31.31
C VAL A 404 8.55 -47.69 29.78
N LYS A 405 7.98 -48.66 29.08
CA LYS A 405 7.89 -48.66 27.61
C LYS A 405 6.80 -47.66 27.17
N ILE A 406 7.16 -46.37 27.09
CA ILE A 406 6.34 -45.38 26.40
C ILE A 406 6.52 -45.64 24.90
N ASP A 407 5.42 -45.89 24.19
CA ASP A 407 5.45 -46.16 22.76
C ASP A 407 5.96 -44.91 22.00
N THR A 408 7.26 -44.90 21.70
CA THR A 408 7.95 -43.83 20.94
C THR A 408 7.32 -43.54 19.58
N ASN A 409 6.48 -44.46 19.04
CA ASN A 409 5.73 -44.22 17.81
C ASN A 409 4.50 -43.35 18.04
N ASP A 410 3.82 -43.49 19.17
CA ASP A 410 2.61 -42.72 19.47
C ASP A 410 2.93 -41.26 19.81
N GLU A 411 4.02 -41.00 20.54
CA GLU A 411 4.54 -39.64 20.73
C GLU A 411 4.91 -38.99 19.39
N PHE A 412 5.55 -39.75 18.49
CA PHE A 412 5.89 -39.24 17.16
C PHE A 412 4.64 -38.92 16.34
N LYS A 413 3.61 -39.78 16.36
CA LYS A 413 2.33 -39.53 15.68
C LYS A 413 1.63 -38.29 16.23
N GLN A 414 1.57 -38.14 17.55
CA GLN A 414 0.98 -36.97 18.20
C GLN A 414 1.72 -35.68 17.82
N LYS A 415 3.06 -35.73 17.78
CA LYS A 415 3.88 -34.58 17.37
C LYS A 415 3.67 -34.21 15.91
N VAL A 416 3.59 -35.19 15.00
CA VAL A 416 3.26 -34.97 13.59
C VAL A 416 1.87 -34.34 13.44
N ASN A 417 0.85 -34.91 14.09
CA ASN A 417 -0.52 -34.40 14.00
C ASN A 417 -0.64 -32.97 14.54
N SER A 418 -0.01 -32.69 15.69
CA SER A 418 0.00 -31.33 16.26
C SER A 418 0.73 -30.31 15.39
N LEU A 419 1.80 -30.70 14.70
CA LEU A 419 2.48 -29.84 13.74
C LEU A 419 1.64 -29.59 12.49
N LEU A 420 0.99 -30.61 11.94
CA LEU A 420 0.08 -30.44 10.80
C LEU A 420 -1.10 -29.52 11.15
N LEU A 421 -1.66 -29.65 12.36
CA LEU A 421 -2.71 -28.74 12.85
C LEU A 421 -2.25 -27.29 12.94
N LYS A 422 -1.02 -27.05 13.41
CA LYS A 422 -0.48 -25.70 13.60
C LYS A 422 0.03 -25.05 12.31
N LYS A 423 0.65 -25.83 11.43
CA LYS A 423 1.45 -25.32 10.30
C LYS A 423 1.13 -25.95 8.94
N GLY A 424 0.37 -27.05 8.90
CA GLY A 424 0.16 -27.82 7.67
C GLY A 424 -0.54 -27.05 6.53
N SER A 425 -1.23 -25.96 6.87
CA SER A 425 -1.88 -25.04 5.93
C SER A 425 -0.96 -23.92 5.42
N GLU A 426 0.21 -23.70 6.03
CA GLU A 426 1.17 -22.68 5.60
C GLU A 426 1.85 -23.13 4.30
N ALA A 427 1.93 -22.26 3.29
CA ALA A 427 2.44 -22.62 1.96
C ALA A 427 3.93 -23.02 1.96
N ASP A 428 4.72 -22.43 2.86
CA ASP A 428 6.14 -22.66 3.09
C ASP A 428 6.42 -23.86 4.02
N PHE A 429 5.39 -24.53 4.53
CA PHE A 429 5.54 -25.79 5.26
C PHE A 429 5.87 -26.94 4.31
N ASP A 430 7.15 -27.05 3.96
CA ASP A 430 7.72 -28.09 3.10
C ASP A 430 8.49 -29.16 3.90
N LEU A 431 9.16 -30.09 3.20
CA LEU A 431 9.95 -31.16 3.84
C LEU A 431 11.02 -30.61 4.80
N LYS A 432 11.68 -29.51 4.42
CA LYS A 432 12.77 -28.92 5.19
C LYS A 432 12.23 -28.24 6.44
N ALA A 433 11.13 -27.49 6.31
CA ALA A 433 10.43 -26.89 7.44
C ALA A 433 9.89 -27.96 8.40
N PHE A 434 9.35 -29.06 7.86
CA PHE A 434 8.84 -30.18 8.64
C PHE A 434 9.96 -30.91 9.40
N ALA A 435 11.09 -31.18 8.75
CA ALA A 435 12.25 -31.82 9.38
C ALA A 435 12.82 -30.95 10.50
N LYS A 436 12.96 -29.64 10.25
CA LYS A 436 13.38 -28.65 11.26
C LYS A 436 12.43 -28.61 12.45
N ALA A 437 11.12 -28.59 12.22
CA ALA A 437 10.11 -28.58 13.29
C ALA A 437 10.10 -29.88 14.12
N MET A 438 10.50 -31.00 13.52
CA MET A 438 10.63 -32.28 14.19
C MET A 438 11.99 -32.48 14.88
N ALA A 439 12.94 -31.55 14.71
CA ALA A 439 14.34 -31.67 15.14
C ALA A 439 15.03 -32.94 14.57
N LEU A 440 14.76 -33.22 13.29
CA LEU A 440 15.34 -34.34 12.54
C LEU A 440 16.00 -33.83 11.26
N SER A 441 16.98 -34.57 10.76
CA SER A 441 17.40 -34.40 9.36
C SER A 441 16.29 -34.84 8.41
N GLU A 442 16.26 -34.30 7.18
CA GLU A 442 15.24 -34.66 6.17
C GLU A 442 15.22 -36.17 5.89
N ARG A 443 16.40 -36.82 5.85
CA ARG A 443 16.52 -38.27 5.65
C ARG A 443 15.97 -39.08 6.83
N GLN A 444 16.19 -38.62 8.06
CA GLN A 444 15.62 -39.26 9.26
C GLN A 444 14.09 -39.11 9.29
N LEU A 445 13.57 -37.93 8.96
CA LEU A 445 12.12 -37.69 8.87
C LEU A 445 11.49 -38.61 7.83
N GLN A 446 12.06 -38.68 6.62
CA GLN A 446 11.57 -39.56 5.56
C GLN A 446 11.51 -41.02 6.00
N ARG A 447 12.61 -41.57 6.55
CA ARG A 447 12.65 -42.97 7.04
C ARG A 447 11.59 -43.21 8.12
N LYS A 448 11.47 -42.28 9.07
CA LYS A 448 10.54 -42.43 10.19
C LYS A 448 9.07 -42.29 9.77
N CYS A 449 8.76 -41.38 8.84
CA CYS A 449 7.42 -41.26 8.26
C CYS A 449 7.01 -42.50 7.45
N VAL A 450 7.90 -43.04 6.60
CA VAL A 450 7.59 -44.27 5.84
C VAL A 450 7.43 -45.47 6.78
N SER A 451 8.23 -45.56 7.84
CA SER A 451 8.12 -46.63 8.83
C SER A 451 6.82 -46.60 9.64
N ILE A 452 6.30 -45.42 9.98
CA ILE A 452 5.16 -45.25 10.90
C ILE A 452 3.83 -45.05 10.16
N PHE A 453 3.84 -44.28 9.07
CA PHE A 453 2.65 -43.90 8.30
C PHE A 453 2.57 -44.58 6.94
N SER A 454 3.58 -45.36 6.54
CA SER A 454 3.71 -45.93 5.19
C SER A 454 3.68 -44.88 4.07
N GLU A 455 3.92 -43.62 4.41
CA GLU A 455 3.88 -42.47 3.50
C GLU A 455 5.10 -41.57 3.68
N ASN A 456 5.48 -40.88 2.60
CA ASN A 456 6.53 -39.88 2.67
C ASN A 456 5.99 -38.56 3.30
N PRO A 457 6.87 -37.72 3.89
CA PRO A 457 6.43 -36.48 4.56
C PRO A 457 5.63 -35.53 3.66
N SER A 458 5.99 -35.45 2.37
CA SER A 458 5.30 -34.61 1.40
C SER A 458 3.88 -35.08 1.09
N ARG A 459 3.64 -36.40 1.04
CA ARG A 459 2.31 -37.01 0.89
C ARG A 459 1.46 -36.79 2.14
N ILE A 460 2.06 -36.89 3.33
CA ILE A 460 1.38 -36.58 4.58
C ILE A 460 0.89 -35.12 4.61
N ILE A 461 1.75 -34.16 4.23
CA ILE A 461 1.36 -32.74 4.12
C ILE A 461 0.26 -32.57 3.07
N ARG A 462 0.44 -33.13 1.87
CA ARG A 462 -0.55 -33.07 0.78
C ARG A 462 -1.91 -33.63 1.24
N GLY A 463 -1.93 -34.80 1.86
CA GLY A 463 -3.13 -35.47 2.34
C GLY A 463 -3.86 -34.62 3.38
N TYR A 464 -3.12 -34.04 4.34
CA TYR A 464 -3.68 -33.12 5.33
C TYR A 464 -4.36 -31.90 4.68
N ARG A 465 -3.65 -31.24 3.74
CA ARG A 465 -4.18 -30.07 3.01
C ARG A 465 -5.43 -30.41 2.18
N LEU A 466 -5.44 -31.57 1.53
CA LEU A 466 -6.58 -32.03 0.73
C LEU A 466 -7.79 -32.41 1.60
N GLN A 467 -7.59 -32.99 2.78
CA GLN A 467 -8.66 -33.25 3.75
C GLN A 467 -9.25 -31.95 4.33
N LEU A 468 -8.42 -30.93 4.57
CA LEU A 468 -8.90 -29.58 4.90
C LEU A 468 -9.73 -29.00 3.75
N ALA A 469 -9.25 -29.09 2.51
CA ALA A 469 -9.94 -28.56 1.34
C ALA A 469 -11.31 -29.23 1.16
N LYS A 470 -11.37 -30.55 1.34
CA LYS A 470 -12.60 -31.33 1.29
C LYS A 470 -13.66 -30.84 2.30
N ARG A 471 -13.24 -30.45 3.51
CA ARG A 471 -14.14 -29.89 4.52
C ARG A 471 -14.65 -28.51 4.10
N LYS A 472 -13.76 -27.64 3.62
CA LYS A 472 -14.11 -26.28 3.17
C LYS A 472 -15.01 -26.25 1.95
N LEU A 473 -14.83 -27.18 1.00
CA LEU A 473 -15.67 -27.28 -0.19
C LEU A 473 -17.15 -27.52 0.13
N ARG A 474 -17.45 -28.12 1.29
CA ARG A 474 -18.83 -28.35 1.77
C ARG A 474 -19.56 -27.07 2.19
N ASN A 475 -18.82 -26.00 2.46
CA ASN A 475 -19.36 -24.72 2.92
C ASN A 475 -19.65 -23.74 1.78
N ASN A 476 -19.54 -24.18 0.51
CA ASN A 476 -19.68 -23.34 -0.67
C ASN A 476 -18.67 -22.17 -0.72
N GLU A 477 -17.49 -22.33 -0.10
CA GLU A 477 -16.37 -21.38 -0.18
C GLU A 477 -15.78 -21.37 -1.60
N VAL A 478 -15.19 -20.23 -2.02
CA VAL A 478 -14.59 -20.09 -3.36
C VAL A 478 -13.38 -21.01 -3.49
N ILE A 479 -13.36 -21.85 -4.53
CA ILE A 479 -12.33 -22.90 -4.71
C ILE A 479 -10.90 -22.32 -4.75
N SER A 480 -10.70 -21.14 -5.35
CA SER A 480 -9.40 -20.46 -5.36
C SER A 480 -8.95 -20.02 -3.97
N LEU A 481 -9.90 -19.59 -3.12
CA LEU A 481 -9.62 -19.28 -1.71
C LEU A 481 -9.24 -20.54 -0.94
N ILE A 482 -10.01 -21.63 -1.09
CA ILE A 482 -9.72 -22.92 -0.45
C ILE A 482 -8.32 -23.41 -0.83
N CYS A 483 -7.94 -23.31 -2.11
CA CYS A 483 -6.60 -23.65 -2.59
C CYS A 483 -5.51 -22.93 -1.78
N HIS A 484 -5.64 -21.62 -1.59
CA HIS A 484 -4.65 -20.85 -0.85
C HIS A 484 -4.68 -21.10 0.66
N GLU A 485 -5.86 -21.18 1.25
CA GLU A 485 -6.03 -21.42 2.70
C GLU A 485 -5.53 -22.78 3.14
N VAL A 486 -5.53 -23.77 2.24
CA VAL A 486 -4.94 -25.09 2.51
C VAL A 486 -3.49 -25.18 2.06
N GLY A 487 -2.83 -24.07 1.73
CA GLY A 487 -1.39 -24.02 1.51
C GLY A 487 -0.91 -24.35 0.10
N TYR A 488 -1.79 -24.34 -0.91
CA TYR A 488 -1.37 -24.45 -2.32
C TYR A 488 -1.14 -23.07 -2.94
N THR A 489 -0.06 -22.94 -3.71
CA THR A 489 0.28 -21.70 -4.45
C THR A 489 -0.27 -21.67 -5.88
N SER A 490 -0.73 -22.81 -6.39
CA SER A 490 -1.25 -22.95 -7.75
C SER A 490 -2.57 -23.71 -7.76
N LEU A 491 -3.62 -23.07 -8.29
CA LEU A 491 -4.95 -23.64 -8.44
C LEU A 491 -4.96 -24.86 -9.37
N SER A 492 -4.20 -24.81 -10.46
CA SER A 492 -4.08 -25.92 -11.41
C SER A 492 -3.43 -27.15 -10.75
N TYR A 493 -2.39 -26.95 -9.95
CA TYR A 493 -1.74 -28.04 -9.22
C TYR A 493 -2.65 -28.61 -8.13
N PHE A 494 -3.32 -27.74 -7.36
CA PHE A 494 -4.33 -28.14 -6.39
C PHE A 494 -5.44 -28.98 -7.03
N GLY A 495 -6.01 -28.52 -8.14
CA GLY A 495 -7.09 -29.23 -8.84
C GLY A 495 -6.66 -30.62 -9.33
N LYS A 496 -5.42 -30.75 -9.83
CA LYS A 496 -4.84 -32.04 -10.21
C LYS A 496 -4.69 -32.97 -9.00
N CYS A 497 -4.09 -32.49 -7.91
CA CYS A 497 -3.89 -33.28 -6.70
C CYS A 497 -5.22 -33.71 -6.05
N PHE A 498 -6.21 -32.82 -6.02
CA PHE A 498 -7.53 -33.12 -5.47
C PHE A 498 -8.25 -34.18 -6.30
N LYS A 499 -8.19 -34.08 -7.63
CA LYS A 499 -8.78 -35.09 -8.53
C LYS A 499 -8.08 -36.44 -8.43
N GLU A 500 -6.76 -36.46 -8.26
CA GLU A 500 -5.99 -37.68 -8.04
C GLU A 500 -6.41 -38.41 -6.75
N ASP A 501 -6.62 -37.69 -5.64
CA ASP A 501 -6.91 -38.30 -4.34
C ASP A 501 -8.40 -38.60 -4.11
N PHE A 502 -9.31 -37.84 -4.75
CA PHE A 502 -10.77 -37.98 -4.53
C PHE A 502 -11.57 -38.37 -5.78
N GLY A 503 -10.92 -38.58 -6.93
CA GLY A 503 -11.56 -39.05 -8.17
C GLY A 503 -12.37 -38.01 -8.94
N MET A 504 -12.56 -36.81 -8.41
CA MET A 504 -13.34 -35.73 -9.03
C MET A 504 -12.71 -34.36 -8.79
N SER A 505 -13.01 -33.36 -9.63
CA SER A 505 -12.45 -32.02 -9.45
C SER A 505 -13.04 -31.35 -8.19
N PRO A 506 -12.34 -30.37 -7.58
CA PRO A 506 -12.90 -29.59 -6.46
C PRO A 506 -14.28 -29.00 -6.76
N ARG A 507 -14.49 -28.55 -8.02
CA ARG A 507 -15.74 -27.95 -8.48
C ARG A 507 -16.87 -28.96 -8.57
N ASP A 508 -16.59 -30.15 -9.08
CA ASP A 508 -17.58 -31.23 -9.18
C ASP A 508 -17.95 -31.75 -7.79
N TYR A 509 -16.97 -31.88 -6.89
CA TYR A 509 -17.20 -32.26 -5.50
C TYR A 509 -18.11 -31.27 -4.77
N GLN A 510 -17.86 -29.96 -4.94
CA GLN A 510 -18.67 -28.90 -4.35
C GLN A 510 -20.12 -28.91 -4.89
N LYS A 511 -20.29 -29.03 -6.21
CA LYS A 511 -21.62 -29.13 -6.84
C LYS A 511 -22.40 -30.34 -6.36
N ALA A 512 -21.76 -31.51 -6.29
CA ALA A 512 -22.40 -32.74 -5.82
C ALA A 512 -22.87 -32.62 -4.35
N PHE A 513 -22.07 -31.95 -3.51
CA PHE A 513 -22.43 -31.72 -2.11
C PHE A 513 -23.59 -30.72 -1.94
N ILE A 514 -23.62 -29.66 -2.75
CA ILE A 514 -24.72 -28.68 -2.72
C ILE A 514 -26.03 -29.31 -3.20
N ALA A 515 -25.98 -30.11 -4.27
CA ALA A 515 -27.15 -30.81 -4.81
C ALA A 515 -27.73 -31.87 -3.85
N SER A 516 -26.96 -32.34 -2.86
CA SER A 516 -27.37 -33.36 -1.88
C SER A 516 -27.82 -32.79 -0.54
N LYS A 517 -27.82 -31.45 -0.32
CA LYS A 517 -28.40 -30.86 0.88
C LYS A 517 -29.94 -30.93 0.80
N PRO A 518 -30.65 -31.50 1.79
CA PRO A 518 -32.10 -31.43 1.84
C PRO A 518 -32.55 -29.96 1.97
N HIS A 519 -33.48 -29.57 1.11
CA HIS A 519 -34.11 -28.25 1.10
C HIS A 519 -35.02 -28.15 2.33
N ASN A 520 -34.55 -27.58 3.44
CA ASN A 520 -35.41 -27.29 4.59
C ASN A 520 -36.38 -26.17 4.18
N LYS A 521 -37.64 -26.54 3.99
CA LYS A 521 -38.75 -25.68 3.53
C LYS A 521 -39.49 -24.97 4.68
N GLU A 522 -38.97 -24.98 5.89
CA GLU A 522 -39.64 -24.40 7.07
C GLU A 522 -38.86 -23.17 7.57
N GLU A 523 -39.08 -22.02 6.94
CA GLU A 523 -38.87 -20.70 7.56
C GLU A 523 -39.50 -19.60 6.67
N PHE A 524 -40.80 -19.77 6.39
CA PHE A 524 -41.69 -18.71 5.94
C PHE A 524 -43.11 -19.06 6.43
N GLU A 525 -43.35 -18.79 7.72
CA GLU A 525 -44.66 -18.42 8.25
C GLU A 525 -44.48 -17.21 9.19
#